data_AF-A0A6A5ZD74-F1
#
_entry.id   AF-A0A6A5ZD74-F1
#
_cell.length_a   1.000
_cell.length_b   1.000
_cell.length_c   1.000
_cell.angle_alpha   90.00
_cell.angle_beta   90.00
_cell.angle_gamma   90.00
#
_symmetry.space_group_name_H-M   'P 1'
#
loop_
_entity.id
_entity.type
_entity.pdbx_description
1 polymer ?
#
loop_
_entity_poly.entity_id
_entity_poly.type
_entity_poly.pdbx_seq_one_letter_code
_entity_poly.pdbx_strand_id
1 'polypeptide(L)'
;MSSRRPPKSAPRKQLYDYLPGLTDAHYNELLKDANEARDRLSWNPANLTQVSSRDRVLGPYKWDQISATAKHNEMLAMAKTTNPVTIRYYYMGRYSTTVVEENWVAEWFLWHSFRYRDNRPDNNQGNGGK
;
A
#
# COMPACT_ATOMS: atom_id res chain seq x y z
N MET A 1 -20.16 4.45 15.59
CA MET A 1 -18.98 3.80 16.19
C MET A 1 -17.76 4.37 15.51
N SER A 2 -16.93 5.16 16.21
CA SER A 2 -15.72 5.73 15.63
C SER A 2 -14.71 4.60 15.35
N SER A 3 -14.48 4.31 14.08
CA SER A 3 -13.50 3.32 13.64
C SER A 3 -12.11 3.73 14.14
N ARG A 4 -11.58 2.98 15.10
CA ARG A 4 -10.23 3.18 15.64
C ARG A 4 -9.24 2.87 14.52
N ARG A 5 -8.57 3.89 13.97
CA ARG A 5 -7.52 3.76 12.97
C ARG A 5 -6.15 4.04 13.62
N PRO A 6 -5.11 3.23 13.36
CA PRO A 6 -3.76 3.55 13.81
C PRO A 6 -3.19 4.74 13.01
N PRO A 7 -2.28 5.53 13.60
CA PRO A 7 -1.49 6.50 12.84
C PRO A 7 -0.80 5.84 11.64
N LYS A 8 -0.64 6.57 10.53
CA LYS A 8 -0.02 6.04 9.30
C LYS A 8 1.43 5.57 9.53
N SER A 9 2.12 6.16 10.50
CA SER A 9 3.48 5.81 10.93
C SER A 9 3.52 4.71 11.99
N ALA A 10 2.38 4.17 12.42
CA ALA A 10 2.33 3.14 13.45
C ALA A 10 3.20 1.92 13.05
N PRO A 11 4.03 1.39 13.96
CA PRO A 11 4.80 0.18 13.70
C PRO A 11 3.87 -1.05 13.66
N ARG A 12 4.34 -2.12 13.01
CA ARG A 12 3.65 -3.42 12.90
C ARG A 12 3.05 -3.88 14.24
N LYS A 13 3.77 -3.74 15.36
CA LYS A 13 3.29 -4.15 16.69
C LYS A 13 1.97 -3.48 17.08
N GLN A 14 1.78 -2.21 16.72
CA GLN A 14 0.54 -1.50 17.03
C GLN A 14 -0.64 -2.02 16.20
N LEU A 15 -0.43 -2.60 15.00
CA LEU A 15 -1.54 -3.13 14.21
C LEU A 15 -2.33 -4.23 14.92
N TYR A 16 -1.67 -5.06 15.73
CA TYR A 16 -2.31 -6.15 16.45
C TYR A 16 -3.36 -5.63 17.45
N ASP A 17 -3.21 -4.40 17.94
CA ASP A 17 -4.18 -3.75 18.82
C ASP A 17 -5.47 -3.33 18.07
N TYR A 18 -5.38 -3.17 16.75
CA TYR A 18 -6.49 -2.75 15.88
C TYR A 18 -7.09 -3.90 15.05
N LEU A 19 -6.34 -4.99 14.87
CA LEU A 19 -6.73 -6.17 14.07
C LEU A 19 -6.74 -7.42 14.95
N PRO A 20 -7.82 -7.68 15.70
CA PRO A 20 -7.90 -8.83 16.59
C PRO A 20 -7.79 -10.14 15.80
N GLY A 21 -6.91 -11.03 16.27
CA GLY A 21 -6.64 -12.32 15.60
C GLY A 21 -5.62 -12.25 14.46
N LEU A 22 -5.03 -11.09 14.19
CA LEU A 22 -3.92 -10.97 13.26
C LEU A 22 -2.75 -11.83 13.76
N THR A 23 -2.29 -12.75 12.92
CA THR A 23 -1.08 -13.56 13.16
C THR A 23 0.00 -13.11 12.20
N ASP A 24 1.22 -13.61 12.38
CA ASP A 24 2.31 -13.32 11.45
C ASP A 24 2.03 -13.87 10.04
N ALA A 25 1.34 -15.02 9.93
CA ALA A 25 0.91 -15.56 8.65
C ALA A 25 -0.09 -14.62 7.96
N HIS A 26 -1.11 -14.15 8.70
CA HIS A 26 -2.09 -13.19 8.18
C HIS A 26 -1.42 -11.87 7.75
N TYR A 27 -0.48 -11.37 8.55
CA TYR A 27 0.29 -10.17 8.23
C TYR A 27 1.09 -10.33 6.93
N ASN A 28 1.74 -11.49 6.75
CA ASN A 28 2.54 -11.74 5.55
C ASN A 28 1.67 -11.82 4.28
N GLU A 29 0.47 -12.41 4.37
CA GLU A 29 -0.49 -12.42 3.25
C GLU A 29 -1.00 -11.00 2.92
N LEU A 30 -1.34 -10.19 3.93
CA LEU A 30 -1.71 -8.78 3.72
C LEU A 30 -0.57 -7.96 3.09
N LEU A 31 0.67 -8.21 3.52
CA LEU A 31 1.84 -7.57 2.94
C LEU A 31 2.09 -8.03 1.50
N LYS A 32 1.79 -9.30 1.18
CA LYS A 32 1.87 -9.83 -0.18
C LYS A 32 0.87 -9.13 -1.10
N ASP A 33 -0.40 -9.03 -0.70
CA ASP A 33 -1.43 -8.28 -1.43
C ASP A 33 -0.95 -6.85 -1.73
N ALA A 34 -0.36 -6.18 -0.72
CA ALA A 34 0.16 -4.83 -0.86
C ALA A 34 1.41 -4.70 -1.73
N ASN A 35 2.30 -5.69 -1.74
CA ASN A 35 3.45 -5.71 -2.64
C ASN A 35 3.01 -5.85 -4.10
N GLU A 36 2.04 -6.73 -4.38
CA GLU A 36 1.48 -6.88 -5.72
C GLU A 36 0.78 -5.59 -6.18
N ALA A 37 0.03 -4.94 -5.29
CA ALA A 37 -0.58 -3.64 -5.53
C ALA A 37 0.46 -2.53 -5.79
N ARG A 38 1.53 -2.46 -4.99
CA ARG A 38 2.64 -1.54 -5.19
C ARG A 38 3.28 -1.75 -6.56
N ASP A 39 3.51 -3.00 -6.97
CA ASP A 39 4.18 -3.30 -8.23
C ASP A 39 3.29 -2.86 -9.41
N ARG A 40 1.99 -3.15 -9.40
CA ARG A 40 1.04 -2.62 -10.39
C ARG A 40 1.03 -1.08 -10.43
N LEU A 41 1.01 -0.44 -9.26
CA LEU A 41 0.99 1.01 -9.16
C LEU A 41 2.25 1.66 -9.72
N SER A 42 3.41 1.14 -9.33
CA SER A 42 4.71 1.76 -9.58
C SER A 42 5.27 1.50 -10.96
N TRP A 43 4.72 0.55 -11.73
CA TRP A 43 5.12 0.31 -13.11
C TRP A 43 4.20 0.95 -14.16
N ASN A 44 3.04 1.46 -13.76
CA ASN A 44 2.08 2.03 -14.71
C ASN A 44 2.23 3.57 -14.84
N PRO A 45 2.68 4.10 -16.00
CA PRO A 45 2.87 5.54 -16.19
C PRO A 45 1.57 6.34 -16.07
N ALA A 46 0.40 5.73 -16.31
CA ALA A 46 -0.90 6.39 -16.14
C ALA A 46 -1.19 6.76 -14.67
N ASN A 47 -0.45 6.19 -13.72
CA ASN A 47 -0.62 6.46 -12.30
C ASN A 47 0.18 7.68 -11.81
N LEU A 48 1.05 8.24 -12.64
CA LEU A 48 1.92 9.35 -12.26
C LEU A 48 1.12 10.62 -11.92
N THR A 49 1.71 11.46 -11.07
CA THR A 49 1.27 12.87 -10.97
C THR A 49 1.56 13.59 -12.29
N GLN A 50 0.87 14.69 -12.53
CA GLN A 50 1.13 15.55 -13.70
C GLN A 50 2.59 16.02 -13.76
N VAL A 51 3.18 16.35 -12.60
CA VAL A 51 4.59 16.78 -12.50
C VAL A 51 5.53 15.63 -12.87
N SER A 52 5.38 14.46 -12.23
CA SER A 52 6.22 13.30 -12.52
C SER A 52 6.13 12.85 -13.99
N SER A 53 4.93 12.93 -14.57
CA SER A 53 4.69 12.61 -15.98
C SER A 53 5.43 13.59 -16.90
N ARG A 54 5.31 14.89 -16.64
CA ARG A 54 6.03 15.94 -17.38
C ARG A 54 7.54 15.78 -17.28
N ASP A 55 8.04 15.42 -16.10
CA ASP A 55 9.46 15.26 -15.81
C ASP A 55 10.01 13.91 -16.31
N ARG A 56 9.16 13.07 -16.92
CA ARG A 56 9.52 11.78 -17.55
C ARG A 56 10.32 10.86 -16.62
N VAL A 57 9.92 10.80 -15.34
CA VAL A 57 10.56 9.90 -14.37
C VAL A 57 10.46 8.45 -14.86
N LEU A 58 11.50 7.65 -14.60
CA LEU A 58 11.52 6.23 -14.95
C LEU A 58 11.02 5.38 -13.78
N GLY A 59 10.38 4.26 -14.12
CA GLY A 59 9.87 3.29 -13.15
C GLY A 59 10.99 2.42 -12.54
N PRO A 60 10.74 1.80 -11.38
CA PRO A 60 9.49 1.84 -10.62
C PRO A 60 9.28 3.17 -9.88
N TYR A 61 8.09 3.75 -9.99
CA TYR A 61 7.75 5.05 -9.42
C TYR A 61 7.62 4.99 -7.89
N LYS A 62 8.15 6.01 -7.22
CA LYS A 62 8.07 6.21 -5.76
C LYS A 62 6.68 6.67 -5.34
N TRP A 63 6.36 6.53 -4.05
CA TRP A 63 5.05 6.95 -3.54
C TRP A 63 4.68 8.38 -3.93
N ASP A 64 5.58 9.34 -3.74
CA ASP A 64 5.29 10.77 -4.01
C ASP A 64 5.16 11.08 -5.51
N GLN A 65 5.58 10.16 -6.38
CA GLN A 65 5.47 10.32 -7.83
C GLN A 65 4.12 9.88 -8.38
N ILE A 66 3.31 9.18 -7.58
CA ILE A 66 2.02 8.59 -7.97
C ILE A 66 0.86 9.46 -7.49
N SER A 67 -0.16 9.63 -8.34
CA SER A 67 -1.35 10.44 -8.05
C SER A 67 -2.19 9.89 -6.89
N ALA A 68 -2.88 10.79 -6.17
CA ALA A 68 -3.78 10.40 -5.08
C ALA A 68 -4.92 9.49 -5.57
N THR A 69 -5.47 9.78 -6.75
CA THR A 69 -6.53 8.98 -7.39
C THR A 69 -6.06 7.55 -7.68
N ALA A 70 -4.86 7.39 -8.26
CA ALA A 70 -4.32 6.05 -8.53
C ALA A 70 -4.13 5.25 -7.23
N LYS A 71 -3.56 5.87 -6.19
CA LYS A 71 -3.40 5.25 -4.86
C LYS A 71 -4.74 4.80 -4.28
N HIS A 72 -5.75 5.67 -4.34
CA HIS A 72 -7.08 5.38 -3.81
C HIS A 72 -7.76 4.23 -4.57
N ASN A 73 -7.71 4.25 -5.91
CA ASN A 73 -8.27 3.19 -6.74
C ASN A 73 -7.62 1.84 -6.45
N GLU A 74 -6.30 1.80 -6.26
CA GLU A 74 -5.60 0.57 -5.93
C GLU A 74 -5.96 0.06 -4.53
N MET A 75 -6.12 0.94 -3.54
CA MET A 75 -6.57 0.55 -2.20
C MET A 75 -7.96 -0.11 -2.25
N LEU A 76 -8.87 0.43 -3.05
CA LEU A 76 -10.20 -0.16 -3.24
C LEU A 76 -10.13 -1.50 -3.98
N ALA A 77 -9.29 -1.62 -5.01
CA ALA A 77 -9.07 -2.89 -5.71
C ALA A 77 -8.52 -3.97 -4.76
N MET A 78 -7.54 -3.61 -3.93
CA MET A 78 -6.94 -4.51 -2.95
C MET A 78 -7.95 -4.94 -1.88
N ALA A 79 -8.79 -4.02 -1.39
CA ALA A 79 -9.84 -4.33 -0.42
C ALA A 79 -10.97 -5.21 -0.98
N LYS A 80 -11.11 -5.29 -2.30
CA LYS A 80 -12.05 -6.18 -3.01
C LYS A 80 -11.47 -7.58 -3.26
N THR A 81 -10.32 -7.92 -2.67
CA THR A 81 -9.73 -9.26 -2.77
C THR A 81 -10.69 -10.36 -2.35
N THR A 82 -10.61 -11.50 -3.02
CA THR A 82 -11.36 -12.72 -2.67
C THR A 82 -10.55 -13.69 -1.82
N ASN A 83 -9.31 -13.33 -1.43
CA ASN A 83 -8.46 -14.18 -0.59
C ASN A 83 -9.12 -14.40 0.79
N PRO A 84 -9.51 -15.64 1.14
CA PRO A 84 -10.23 -15.91 2.38
C PRO A 84 -9.41 -15.60 3.64
N VAL A 85 -8.08 -15.54 3.51
CA VAL A 85 -7.16 -15.23 4.61
C VAL A 85 -7.15 -13.73 4.94
N THR A 86 -7.15 -12.87 3.92
CA THR A 86 -6.97 -11.42 4.10
C THR A 86 -8.29 -10.64 4.11
N ILE A 87 -9.34 -11.18 3.48
CA ILE A 87 -10.64 -10.51 3.31
C ILE A 87 -11.25 -10.02 4.63
N ARG A 88 -11.15 -10.81 5.71
CA ARG A 88 -11.66 -10.43 7.04
C ARG A 88 -11.03 -9.13 7.54
N TYR A 89 -9.73 -8.92 7.33
CA TYR A 89 -9.03 -7.73 7.80
C TYR A 89 -9.39 -6.51 6.97
N TYR A 90 -9.57 -6.67 5.65
CA TYR A 90 -10.09 -5.58 4.82
C TYR A 90 -11.52 -5.19 5.21
N TYR A 91 -12.37 -6.13 5.61
CA TYR A 91 -13.68 -5.79 6.16
C TYR A 91 -13.60 -4.97 7.45
N MET A 92 -12.68 -5.31 8.37
CA MET A 92 -12.43 -4.49 9.57
C MET A 92 -11.87 -3.10 9.24
N GLY A 93 -11.12 -3.02 8.14
CA GLY A 93 -10.53 -1.79 7.61
C GLY A 93 -11.51 -0.84 6.95
N ARG A 94 -12.69 -1.33 6.57
CA ARG A 94 -13.64 -0.61 5.73
C ARG A 94 -14.28 0.55 6.49
N TYR A 95 -14.23 1.72 5.86
CA TYR A 95 -14.93 2.90 6.32
C TYR A 95 -15.62 3.55 5.12
N SER A 96 -16.94 3.53 5.11
CA SER A 96 -17.74 4.19 4.07
C SER A 96 -18.43 5.40 4.68
N THR A 97 -18.17 6.58 4.11
CA THR A 97 -19.08 7.72 4.24
C THR A 97 -20.09 7.72 3.09
N THR A 98 -21.04 8.64 3.08
CA THR A 98 -21.97 8.85 1.96
C THR A 98 -21.27 9.23 0.65
N VAL A 99 -20.01 9.64 0.70
CA VAL A 99 -19.30 10.26 -0.43
C VAL A 99 -17.99 9.53 -0.78
N VAL A 100 -17.38 8.82 0.17
CA VAL A 100 -16.07 8.19 0.01
C VAL A 100 -16.05 6.81 0.67
N GLU A 101 -15.65 5.79 -0.09
CA GLU A 101 -15.26 4.49 0.43
C GLU A 101 -13.76 4.49 0.72
N GLU A 102 -13.36 4.19 1.94
CA GLU A 102 -11.97 4.05 2.34
C GLU A 102 -11.71 2.69 3.00
N ASN A 103 -10.44 2.30 3.02
CA ASN A 103 -10.01 1.12 3.74
C ASN A 103 -8.66 1.38 4.42
N TRP A 104 -8.67 1.57 5.74
CA TRP A 104 -7.44 1.96 6.46
C TRP A 104 -6.41 0.84 6.49
N VAL A 105 -6.84 -0.43 6.47
CA VAL A 105 -5.94 -1.60 6.39
C VAL A 105 -5.22 -1.59 5.05
N ALA A 106 -5.98 -1.41 3.96
CA ALA A 106 -5.40 -1.30 2.64
C ALA A 106 -4.44 -0.12 2.51
N GLU A 107 -4.82 1.04 3.04
CA GLU A 107 -3.95 2.22 3.05
C GLU A 107 -2.66 1.98 3.84
N TRP A 108 -2.75 1.39 5.03
CA TRP A 108 -1.60 1.13 5.88
C TRP A 108 -0.62 0.18 5.20
N PHE A 109 -1.09 -0.98 4.72
CA PHE A 109 -0.20 -1.97 4.11
C PHE A 109 0.41 -1.46 2.80
N LEU A 110 -0.36 -0.77 1.97
CA LEU A 110 0.14 -0.20 0.72
C LEU A 110 1.21 0.87 0.98
N TRP A 111 0.95 1.81 1.88
CA TRP A 111 1.93 2.82 2.27
C TRP A 111 3.22 2.21 2.79
N HIS A 112 3.12 1.24 3.71
CA HIS A 112 4.29 0.58 4.29
C HIS A 112 5.06 -0.21 3.23
N SER A 113 4.39 -0.89 2.29
CA SER A 113 5.06 -1.58 1.17
C SER A 113 5.92 -0.64 0.32
N PHE A 114 5.42 0.57 0.02
CA PHE A 114 6.21 1.60 -0.65
C PHE A 114 7.37 2.09 0.21
N ARG A 115 7.13 2.45 1.47
CA ARG A 115 8.18 2.97 2.36
C ARG A 115 9.32 1.98 2.55
N TYR A 116 9.03 0.69 2.71
CA TYR A 116 10.06 -0.33 2.84
C TYR A 116 10.86 -0.55 1.56
N ARG A 117 10.30 -0.30 0.37
CA ARG A 117 11.04 -0.35 -0.89
C ARG A 117 11.86 0.92 -1.11
N ASP A 118 11.22 2.07 -0.98
CA ASP A 118 11.79 3.37 -1.32
C ASP A 118 12.92 3.80 -0.35
N ASN A 119 12.96 3.23 0.87
CA ASN A 119 14.04 3.44 1.85
C ASN A 119 15.17 2.39 1.76
N ARG A 120 15.13 1.45 0.81
CA ARG A 120 16.26 0.51 0.64
C ARG A 120 17.41 1.26 -0.05
N PRO A 121 18.66 1.05 0.39
CA PRO A 121 19.79 1.49 -0.40
C PRO A 121 19.68 0.82 -1.78
N ASP A 122 19.84 1.61 -2.84
CA ASP A 122 19.93 1.10 -4.20
C ASP A 122 21.18 0.23 -4.30
N ASN A 123 21.06 -1.06 -4.01
CA ASN A 123 22.13 -2.05 -4.21
C ASN A 123 22.47 -2.27 -5.71
N ASN A 124 21.99 -1.40 -6.60
CA ASN A 124 22.24 -1.43 -8.04
C ASN A 124 23.39 -0.49 -8.48
N GLN A 125 24.19 0.04 -7.55
CA GLN A 125 25.53 0.56 -7.82
C GLN A 125 26.57 -0.53 -7.52
N GLY A 126 26.61 -1.57 -8.36
CA GLY A 126 27.45 -2.73 -8.07
C GLY A 126 27.71 -3.66 -9.25
N ASN A 127 27.86 -3.14 -10.48
CA ASN A 127 28.62 -3.86 -11.51
C ASN A 127 29.06 -2.94 -12.67
N GLY A 128 30.04 -2.10 -12.39
CA GLY A 128 30.75 -1.29 -13.38
C GLY A 128 32.25 -1.62 -13.41
N GLY A 129 32.59 -2.90 -13.32
CA GLY A 129 33.99 -3.34 -13.29
C GLY A 129 34.16 -4.73 -13.87
N LYS A 130 34.37 -4.79 -15.19
CA LYS A 130 35.42 -5.57 -15.86
C LYS A 130 35.52 -5.14 -17.32
#